data_AF-A0A522BXH7-F1
#
_entry.id   AF-A0A522BXH7-F1
#
_cell.length_a   1.000
_cell.length_b   1.000
_cell.length_c   1.000
_cell.angle_alpha   90.00
_cell.angle_beta   90.00
_cell.angle_gamma   90.00
#
_symmetry.space_group_name_H-M   'P 1'
#
loop_
_entity.id
_entity.type
_entity.pdbx_description
1 polymer ?
#
loop_
_entity_poly.entity_id
_entity_poly.type
_entity_poly.pdbx_seq_one_letter_code
_entity_poly.pdbx_strand_id
1 'polypeptide(L)' 'MRLDHLSYAAGPDGLVGTAERLGRVLGRDFTDGGVHPRFGTRNMILPLADR' A
#
# COMPACT_ATOMS: atom_id res chain seq x y z
N MET A 1 -1.24 -16.52 16.89
CA MET A 1 -0.67 -15.91 15.66
C MET A 1 -1.57 -14.74 15.28
N ARG A 2 -1.01 -13.62 14.83
CA ARG A 2 -1.76 -12.41 14.42
C ARG A 2 -1.34 -12.02 13.00
N LEU A 3 -2.29 -11.53 12.20
CA LEU A 3 -1.99 -10.94 10.90
C LEU A 3 -1.15 -9.66 11.11
N ASP A 4 -0.06 -9.54 10.37
CA ASP A 4 0.82 -8.38 10.43
C ASP A 4 0.55 -7.42 9.27
N HIS A 5 0.56 -7.94 8.03
CA HIS A 5 0.28 -7.16 6.83
C HIS A 5 -0.26 -8.05 5.69
N LEU A 6 -0.86 -7.40 4.70
CA LEU A 6 -1.22 -7.97 3.41
C LEU A 6 -0.54 -7.13 2.32
N SER A 7 0.14 -7.77 1.39
CA SER A 7 0.76 -7.09 0.25
C SER A 7 -0.08 -7.28 -1.01
N TYR A 8 -0.22 -6.20 -1.79
CA TYR A 8 -0.93 -6.18 -3.06
C TYR A 8 -0.01 -5.58 -4.14
N ALA A 9 0.22 -6.32 -5.23
CA ALA A 9 1.06 -5.85 -6.33
C ALA A 9 0.33 -4.76 -7.13
N ALA A 10 1.05 -3.68 -7.48
CA ALA A 10 0.49 -2.59 -8.27
C ALA A 10 -0.02 -3.09 -9.64
N GLY A 11 -1.18 -2.59 -10.05
CA GLY A 11 -1.78 -2.87 -11.34
C GLY A 11 -1.21 -2.00 -12.47
N PRO A 12 -1.81 -2.05 -13.67
CA PRO A 12 -1.36 -1.31 -14.86
C PRO A 12 -1.34 0.22 -14.68
N ASP A 13 -2.12 0.75 -13.74
CA ASP A 13 -2.16 2.16 -13.37
C ASP A 13 -1.01 2.59 -12.44
N GLY A 14 -0.10 1.66 -12.14
CA GLY A 14 1.05 1.90 -11.28
C GLY A 14 0.70 1.98 -9.80
N LEU A 15 1.72 2.26 -8.98
CA LEU A 15 1.60 2.23 -7.53
C LEU A 15 0.57 3.26 -7.01
N VAL A 16 0.64 4.49 -7.52
CA VAL A 16 -0.23 5.59 -7.06
C VAL A 16 -1.68 5.31 -7.43
N GLY A 17 -1.98 5.01 -8.70
CA GLY A 17 -3.34 4.71 -9.14
C GLY A 17 -3.94 3.50 -8.41
N THR A 18 -3.14 2.45 -8.18
CA THR A 18 -3.60 1.29 -7.42
C THR A 18 -3.93 1.66 -5.96
N ALA A 19 -3.08 2.47 -5.31
CA ALA A 19 -3.33 2.92 -3.95
C ALA A 19 -4.59 3.81 -3.85
N GLU A 20 -4.79 4.74 -4.77
CA GLU A 20 -5.99 5.59 -4.84
C GLU A 20 -7.27 4.76 -5.05
N ARG A 21 -7.23 3.79 -5.97
CA ARG A 21 -8.36 2.90 -6.25
C ARG A 21 -8.72 2.05 -5.03
N LEU A 22 -7.73 1.43 -4.38
CA LEU A 22 -7.95 0.63 -3.16
C LEU A 22 -8.42 1.53 -2.01
N GLY A 23 -7.82 2.71 -1.85
CA GLY A 23 -8.20 3.65 -0.82
C GLY A 23 -9.66 4.09 -0.92
N ARG A 24 -10.14 4.37 -2.12
CA ARG A 24 -11.56 4.66 -2.38
C ARG A 24 -12.49 3.50 -2.00
N VAL A 25 -12.08 2.25 -2.24
CA VAL A 25 -12.89 1.06 -1.88
C VAL A 25 -12.89 0.84 -0.36
N LEU A 26 -11.77 1.12 0.31
CA LEU A 26 -11.61 0.92 1.75
C LEU A 26 -12.02 2.15 2.59
N GLY A 27 -12.33 3.28 1.95
CA GLY A 27 -12.69 4.53 2.62
C GLY A 27 -11.54 5.19 3.38
N ARG A 28 -10.28 4.95 2.97
CA ARG A 28 -9.08 5.41 3.66
C ARG A 28 -7.96 5.68 2.66
N ASP A 29 -7.15 6.70 2.91
CA ASP A 29 -5.99 6.99 2.06
C ASP A 29 -4.75 6.21 2.51
N PHE A 30 -3.98 5.75 1.53
CA PHE A 30 -2.65 5.18 1.77
C PHE A 30 -1.62 6.30 1.94
N THR A 31 -0.57 6.04 2.72
CA THR A 31 0.59 6.92 2.86
C THR A 31 1.82 6.34 2.15
N ASP A 32 2.80 7.17 1.80
CA ASP A 32 4.05 6.70 1.20
C ASP A 32 4.82 5.83 2.22
N GLY A 33 5.13 4.59 1.83
CA GLY A 33 5.93 3.67 2.65
C GLY A 33 7.41 3.66 2.30
N GLY A 34 7.79 4.29 1.18
CA GLY A 34 9.18 4.48 0.76
C GLY A 34 9.68 3.46 -0.26
N VAL A 35 11.00 3.54 -0.51
CA VAL A 35 11.73 2.73 -1.49
C VAL A 35 12.49 1.63 -0.76
N HIS A 36 12.53 0.42 -1.36
CA HIS A 36 13.36 -0.70 -0.93
C HIS A 36 14.52 -0.91 -1.92
N PRO A 37 15.69 -0.27 -1.71
CA PRO A 37 16.76 -0.23 -2.72
C PRO A 37 17.28 -1.61 -3.10
N ARG A 38 17.37 -2.53 -2.13
CA ARG A 38 17.85 -3.90 -2.36
C ARG A 38 16.99 -4.68 -3.35
N PHE A 39 15.68 -4.39 -3.40
CA PHE A 39 14.71 -5.15 -4.19
C PHE A 39 14.19 -4.36 -5.40
N GLY A 40 14.58 -3.08 -5.53
CA GLY A 40 14.09 -2.22 -6.61
C GLY A 40 12.57 -1.98 -6.55
N THR A 41 11.96 -2.06 -5.37
CA THR A 41 10.52 -1.84 -5.18
C THR A 41 10.26 -0.56 -4.37
N ARG A 42 9.02 -0.08 -4.40
CA ARG A 42 8.49 0.94 -3.50
C ARG A 42 7.04 0.60 -3.16
N ASN A 43 6.52 1.10 -2.05
CA ASN A 43 5.16 0.80 -1.62
C ASN A 43 4.38 2.03 -1.13
N MET A 44 3.08 1.83 -1.00
CA MET A 44 2.16 2.68 -0.26
C MET A 44 1.59 1.81 0.87
N ILE A 45 1.37 2.37 2.06
CA ILE A 45 0.88 1.61 3.23
C ILE A 45 -0.45 2.16 3.73
N LEU A 46 -1.31 1.27 4.22
CA LEU A 46 -2.52 1.59 4.96
C LEU A 46 -2.46 0.86 6.31
N PRO A 47 -2.33 1.56 7.45
CA PRO A 47 -2.27 0.91 8.76
C PRO A 47 -3.54 0.13 9.08
N LEU A 48 -3.40 -1.04 9.71
CA LEU A 48 -4.54 -1.89 10.12
C LEU A 48 -5.32 -1.31 11.31
N ALA A 49 -4.72 -0.38 12.06
CA ALA A 49 -5.34 0.31 13.18
C ALA A 49 -4.84 1.76 13.23
N ASP A 50 -5.69 2.64 13.76
CA ASP A 50 -5.29 4.00 14.09
C ASP A 50 -4.27 3.95 15.24
N ARG A 51 -3.28 4.84 15.20
CA ARG A 51 -2.21 4.92 16.20
C ARG A 51 -2.66 5.71 17.43
#